data_AF-W0SG43-F1
#
_entry.id   AF-W0SG43-F1
#
_cell.length_a   1.000
_cell.length_b   1.000
_cell.length_c   1.000
_cell.angle_alpha   90.00
_cell.angle_beta   90.00
_cell.angle_gamma   90.00
#
_symmetry.space_group_name_H-M   'P 1'
#
loop_
_entity.id
_entity.type
_entity.pdbx_description
1 polymer ?
#
loop_
_entity_poly.entity_id
_entity_poly.type
_entity_poly.pdbx_seq_one_letter_code
_entity_poly.pdbx_strand_id
1 'polypeptide(L)'
;MKKFSRRHFLASSGAWGATLVSGAVFAQILPRSRKRRVVIVGGGWGGLAAARHLRDMAPELEVVLVEKGAAFRSLPMSNKWLVGLAEDSGRSHDFAAAARTWGYTLVQAEATAIDREQRRVITRGGTLDYDWLILAVGIRYDYESWFGDDRRAAEQARKAFPAGFVADELDLLKQKLADFKGGDFVMNIPPAPYRCPPAPYERAVMIAWLFKQKKIKGRLIIVDPGPGMQAFNRVFADRYKDQVVHLTHAKVKSVDPFGKTMATEFDDLRFDDGILMAAQQAGDLVWQAGLVARDSEGRATGWGALDPIHLHARDDDRIFLIGDLIDRVSPLFGHYPKSGHLANRLGRIAAREIAGRARGSIPEPLLPESVCHVFSDVEPMESIRIDGEYRLRGDGLIMQTVRQHYDPQPRGEDAAWATSMYAEFLAKD
;
A
#
# COMPACT_ATOMS: atom_id res chain seq x y z
N MET A 1 12.52 27.58 63.38
CA MET A 1 11.27 28.35 63.22
C MET A 1 11.19 28.78 61.76
N LYS A 2 10.22 28.47 60.91
CA LYS A 2 8.77 28.23 61.05
C LYS A 2 8.34 27.08 60.12
N LYS A 3 7.38 26.27 60.58
CA LYS A 3 6.66 25.25 59.80
C LYS A 3 5.78 25.93 58.74
N PHE A 4 5.69 25.38 57.53
CA PHE A 4 4.58 25.68 56.62
C PHE A 4 3.72 24.44 56.38
N SER A 5 2.45 24.63 56.65
CA SER A 5 1.38 23.65 56.76
C SER A 5 0.75 23.35 55.39
N ARG A 6 0.44 22.08 55.16
CA ARG A 6 -0.47 21.60 54.12
C ARG A 6 -1.90 22.03 54.48
N ARG A 7 -2.39 23.14 53.90
CA ARG A 7 -3.81 23.44 53.62
C ARG A 7 -3.92 24.88 53.12
N HIS A 8 -3.96 25.05 51.80
CA HIS A 8 -4.64 26.10 51.03
C HIS A 8 -4.26 25.92 49.54
N PHE A 9 -4.63 24.78 48.96
CA PHE A 9 -4.46 24.50 47.53
C PHE A 9 -5.82 24.37 46.84
N LEU A 10 -6.69 25.35 47.09
CA LEU A 10 -7.96 25.53 46.38
C LEU A 10 -8.27 27.04 46.37
N ALA A 11 -7.55 27.79 45.53
CA ALA A 11 -7.94 29.12 45.05
C ALA A 11 -6.89 29.62 44.03
N SER A 12 -6.81 28.97 42.87
CA SER A 12 -6.20 29.56 41.68
C SER A 12 -6.87 28.96 40.44
N SER A 13 -8.18 29.18 40.36
CA SER A 13 -8.95 29.10 39.13
C SER A 13 -8.62 30.35 38.31
N GLY A 14 -8.26 30.17 37.03
CA GLY A 14 -8.28 31.23 36.04
C GLY A 14 -6.96 31.42 35.29
N ALA A 15 -7.04 31.19 33.98
CA ALA A 15 -6.07 31.57 32.96
C ALA A 15 -4.78 30.73 32.87
N TRP A 16 -4.91 29.49 32.41
CA TRP A 16 -3.86 28.91 31.54
C TRP A 16 -4.27 29.16 30.10
N GLY A 17 -3.47 29.99 29.44
CA GLY A 17 -3.73 30.59 28.15
C GLY A 17 -4.09 29.57 27.09
N ALA A 18 -5.19 29.85 26.39
CA ALA A 18 -5.33 29.46 25.00
C ALA A 18 -4.15 30.08 24.25
N THR A 19 -3.17 29.26 23.90
CA THR A 19 -2.25 29.60 22.81
C THR A 19 -3.14 29.76 21.59
N LEU A 20 -3.42 31.01 21.22
CA LEU A 20 -3.93 31.35 19.90
C LEU A 20 -2.93 30.77 18.90
N VAL A 21 -3.25 29.60 18.35
CA VAL A 21 -2.67 29.19 17.08
C VAL A 21 -3.16 30.25 16.11
N SER A 22 -2.32 31.24 15.85
CA SER A 22 -2.51 32.18 14.76
C SER A 22 -2.82 31.34 13.53
N GLY A 23 -4.09 31.38 13.09
CA GLY A 23 -4.55 30.62 11.95
C GLY A 23 -3.75 31.06 10.75
N ALA A 24 -2.75 30.27 10.37
CA ALA A 24 -2.09 30.44 9.09
C ALA A 24 -3.19 30.34 8.04
N VAL A 25 -3.47 31.47 7.37
CA VAL A 25 -4.37 31.49 6.22
C VAL A 25 -3.62 30.80 5.11
N PHE A 26 -3.76 29.47 5.03
CA PHE A 26 -3.28 28.73 3.88
C PHE A 26 -4.08 29.19 2.67
N ALA A 27 -3.37 29.58 1.61
CA ALA A 27 -4.00 29.92 0.35
C ALA A 27 -4.75 28.70 -0.19
N GLN A 28 -5.96 28.91 -0.71
CA GLN A 28 -6.71 27.87 -1.40
C GLN A 28 -6.03 27.59 -2.75
N ILE A 29 -5.72 26.32 -3.03
CA ILE A 29 -5.09 25.92 -4.29
C ILE A 29 -6.07 26.10 -5.45
N LEU A 30 -7.33 25.74 -5.22
CA LEU A 30 -8.42 25.93 -6.17
C LEU A 30 -9.57 26.65 -5.47
N PRO A 31 -10.11 27.74 -6.05
CA PRO A 31 -11.26 28.42 -5.47
C PRO A 31 -12.43 27.45 -5.34
N ARG A 32 -13.36 27.69 -4.41
CA ARG A 32 -14.58 26.88 -4.31
C ARG A 32 -15.35 26.96 -5.63
N SER A 33 -15.63 25.80 -6.20
CA SER A 33 -16.46 25.69 -7.40
C SER A 33 -17.95 25.86 -7.06
N ARG A 34 -18.76 26.18 -8.08
CA ARG A 34 -20.23 26.07 -7.98
C ARG A 34 -20.69 24.61 -7.95
N LYS A 35 -19.84 23.68 -8.42
CA LYS A 35 -20.07 22.23 -8.32
C LYS A 35 -19.60 21.75 -6.94
N ARG A 36 -20.28 20.72 -6.42
CA ARG A 36 -19.76 19.98 -5.27
C ARG A 36 -18.46 19.27 -5.65
N ARG A 37 -17.49 19.27 -4.74
CA ARG A 37 -16.12 18.82 -5.00
C ARG A 37 -15.84 17.47 -4.35
N VAL A 38 -15.29 16.56 -5.13
CA VAL A 38 -14.65 15.33 -4.66
C VAL A 38 -13.14 15.52 -4.73
N VAL A 39 -12.46 15.42 -3.60
CA VAL A 39 -11.00 15.40 -3.55
C VAL A 39 -10.53 13.96 -3.37
N ILE A 40 -9.56 13.54 -4.16
CA ILE A 40 -8.95 12.21 -4.11
C ILE A 40 -7.48 12.41 -3.75
N VAL A 41 -7.00 11.76 -2.70
CA VAL A 41 -5.60 11.84 -2.28
C VAL A 41 -4.90 10.52 -2.55
N GLY A 42 -3.92 10.56 -3.45
CA GLY A 42 -3.13 9.41 -3.91
C GLY A 42 -3.52 8.96 -5.33
N GLY A 43 -2.61 9.14 -6.28
CA GLY A 43 -2.69 8.75 -7.70
C GLY A 43 -2.24 7.31 -7.97
N GLY A 44 -2.53 6.38 -7.06
CA GLY A 44 -2.32 4.95 -7.31
C GLY A 44 -3.46 4.31 -8.10
N TRP A 45 -3.43 2.97 -8.21
CA TRP A 45 -4.47 2.16 -8.87
C TRP A 45 -5.90 2.54 -8.46
N GLY A 46 -6.15 2.72 -7.16
CA GLY A 46 -7.48 3.07 -6.65
C GLY A 46 -7.89 4.51 -6.90
N GLY A 47 -6.98 5.47 -6.69
CA GLY A 47 -7.30 6.89 -6.88
C GLY A 47 -7.52 7.27 -8.34
N LEU A 48 -6.72 6.73 -9.25
CA LEU A 48 -6.90 6.93 -10.70
C LEU A 48 -8.22 6.31 -11.19
N ALA A 49 -8.51 5.07 -10.76
CA ALA A 49 -9.79 4.43 -11.09
C ALA A 49 -10.98 5.24 -10.56
N ALA A 50 -10.91 5.73 -9.31
CA ALA A 50 -11.95 6.56 -8.73
C ALA A 50 -12.13 7.87 -9.50
N ALA A 51 -11.03 8.57 -9.83
CA ALA A 51 -11.07 9.82 -10.58
C ALA A 51 -11.74 9.64 -11.94
N ARG A 52 -11.35 8.60 -12.68
CA ARG A 52 -11.95 8.24 -13.96
C ARG A 52 -13.44 7.96 -13.84
N HIS A 53 -13.83 7.08 -12.93
CA HIS A 53 -15.22 6.62 -12.82
C HIS A 53 -16.14 7.70 -12.26
N LEU A 54 -15.66 8.58 -11.40
CA LEU A 54 -16.43 9.75 -10.96
C LEU A 54 -16.77 10.68 -12.12
N ARG A 55 -15.82 10.91 -13.03
CA ARG A 55 -16.07 11.72 -14.24
C ARG A 55 -17.09 11.07 -15.18
N ASP A 56 -17.19 9.75 -15.17
CA ASP A 56 -18.18 8.96 -15.92
C ASP A 56 -19.57 9.02 -15.28
N MET A 57 -19.65 8.73 -13.98
CA MET A 57 -20.90 8.46 -13.26
C MET A 57 -21.52 9.69 -12.63
N ALA A 58 -20.73 10.77 -12.44
CA ALA A 58 -21.15 12.02 -11.81
C ALA A 58 -20.47 13.23 -12.48
N PRO A 59 -20.71 13.48 -13.79
CA PRO A 59 -20.09 14.60 -14.52
C PRO A 59 -20.42 15.99 -13.94
N GLU A 60 -21.50 16.08 -13.14
CA GLU A 60 -21.92 17.26 -12.38
C GLU A 60 -20.98 17.63 -11.22
N LEU A 61 -20.17 16.68 -10.72
CA LEU A 61 -19.20 16.93 -9.66
C LEU A 61 -17.89 17.49 -10.21
N GLU A 62 -17.22 18.32 -9.41
CA GLU A 62 -15.81 18.66 -9.63
C GLU A 62 -14.94 17.56 -9.02
N VAL A 63 -14.04 16.99 -9.81
CA VAL A 63 -13.14 15.91 -9.37
C VAL A 63 -11.71 16.42 -9.39
N VAL A 64 -11.05 16.38 -8.23
CA VAL A 64 -9.68 16.83 -8.04
C VAL A 64 -8.84 15.68 -7.49
N LEU A 65 -7.81 15.27 -8.23
CA LEU A 65 -6.82 14.29 -7.80
C LEU A 65 -5.57 15.01 -7.27
N VAL A 66 -5.17 14.72 -6.04
CA VAL A 66 -3.96 15.23 -5.38
C VAL A 66 -2.92 14.11 -5.33
N GLU A 67 -1.78 14.33 -5.98
CA GLU A 67 -0.67 13.38 -6.02
C GLU A 67 0.67 14.11 -5.98
N LYS A 68 1.66 13.57 -5.25
CA LYS A 68 2.99 14.17 -5.12
C LYS A 68 3.95 13.73 -6.23
N GLY A 69 3.81 12.51 -6.71
CA GLY A 69 4.65 11.89 -7.74
C GLY A 69 4.46 12.56 -9.10
N ALA A 70 5.53 12.56 -9.89
CA ALA A 70 5.50 13.12 -11.24
C ALA A 70 4.76 12.23 -12.27
N ALA A 71 4.71 10.92 -12.00
CA ALA A 71 4.10 9.93 -12.86
C ALA A 71 3.57 8.75 -12.04
N PHE A 72 2.56 8.06 -12.58
CA PHE A 72 2.09 6.79 -12.02
C PHE A 72 3.10 5.71 -12.38
N ARG A 73 3.82 5.18 -11.37
CA ARG A 73 4.74 4.05 -11.53
C ARG A 73 4.13 2.77 -10.96
N SER A 74 3.89 1.80 -11.82
CA SER A 74 3.26 0.53 -11.49
C SER A 74 4.26 -0.46 -10.87
N LEU A 75 3.87 -1.03 -9.71
CA LEU A 75 4.61 -2.10 -9.02
C LEU A 75 4.36 -3.50 -9.62
N PRO A 76 3.15 -3.87 -10.08
CA PRO A 76 2.97 -5.11 -10.84
C PRO A 76 4.00 -5.27 -11.97
N MET A 77 4.44 -6.50 -12.18
CA MET A 77 5.50 -6.87 -13.13
C MET A 77 6.92 -6.34 -12.83
N SER A 78 7.11 -5.53 -11.78
CA SER A 78 8.43 -4.98 -11.43
C SER A 78 9.48 -6.06 -11.14
N ASN A 79 9.09 -7.21 -10.59
CA ASN A 79 10.03 -8.28 -10.27
C ASN A 79 10.78 -8.78 -11.53
N LYS A 80 10.12 -8.90 -12.69
CA LYS A 80 10.79 -9.26 -13.96
C LYS A 80 11.81 -8.21 -14.37
N TRP A 81 11.43 -6.93 -14.25
CA TRP A 81 12.31 -5.83 -14.56
C TRP A 81 13.52 -5.76 -13.62
N LEU A 82 13.35 -6.04 -12.32
CA LEU A 82 14.44 -6.04 -11.33
C LEU A 82 15.58 -6.97 -11.75
N VAL A 83 15.27 -8.09 -12.39
CA VAL A 83 16.26 -9.10 -12.82
C VAL A 83 16.60 -9.05 -14.31
N GLY A 84 16.07 -8.08 -15.05
CA GLY A 84 16.38 -7.86 -16.47
C GLY A 84 15.58 -8.73 -17.44
N LEU A 85 14.48 -9.35 -17.00
CA LEU A 85 13.56 -10.14 -17.84
C LEU A 85 12.44 -9.31 -18.48
N ALA A 86 12.33 -8.03 -18.13
CA ALA A 86 11.39 -7.09 -18.73
C ALA A 86 12.02 -5.70 -18.82
N GLU A 87 11.62 -4.94 -19.84
CA GLU A 87 11.96 -3.52 -19.96
C GLU A 87 11.18 -2.67 -18.96
N ASP A 88 11.62 -1.42 -18.77
CA ASP A 88 10.89 -0.45 -17.94
C ASP A 88 9.74 0.23 -18.69
N SER A 89 9.79 0.17 -20.03
CA SER A 89 8.82 0.77 -20.94
C SER A 89 7.41 0.23 -20.62
N GLY A 90 6.48 1.14 -20.29
CA GLY A 90 5.10 0.80 -19.95
C GLY A 90 4.78 0.60 -18.47
N ARG A 91 5.69 0.93 -17.55
CA ARG A 91 5.38 0.98 -16.10
C ARG A 91 5.21 2.38 -15.53
N SER A 92 5.60 3.42 -16.26
CA SER A 92 5.52 4.82 -15.84
C SER A 92 4.58 5.58 -16.79
N HIS A 93 3.59 6.27 -16.23
CA HIS A 93 2.53 6.91 -17.01
C HIS A 93 2.27 8.35 -16.56
N ASP A 94 2.06 9.27 -17.51
CA ASP A 94 1.82 10.69 -17.25
C ASP A 94 0.44 10.93 -16.62
N PHE A 95 0.42 11.44 -15.40
CA PHE A 95 -0.80 11.85 -14.71
C PHE A 95 -1.54 12.95 -15.47
N ALA A 96 -0.83 13.90 -16.07
CA ALA A 96 -1.44 15.02 -16.77
C ALA A 96 -2.15 14.54 -18.04
N ALA A 97 -1.58 13.56 -18.76
CA ALA A 97 -2.25 12.90 -19.88
C ALA A 97 -3.56 12.23 -19.44
N ALA A 98 -3.52 11.41 -18.38
CA ALA A 98 -4.72 10.76 -17.85
C ALA A 98 -5.79 11.78 -17.39
N ALA A 99 -5.38 12.86 -16.72
CA ALA A 99 -6.26 13.94 -16.30
C ALA A 99 -6.95 14.64 -17.48
N ARG A 100 -6.20 14.95 -18.55
CA ARG A 100 -6.75 15.53 -19.78
C ARG A 100 -7.73 14.58 -20.46
N THR A 101 -7.37 13.31 -20.63
CA THR A 101 -8.21 12.30 -21.29
C THR A 101 -9.54 12.12 -20.58
N TRP A 102 -9.55 12.12 -19.25
CA TRP A 102 -10.73 11.79 -18.47
C TRP A 102 -11.43 13.00 -17.83
N GLY A 103 -10.86 14.19 -17.97
CA GLY A 103 -11.50 15.45 -17.59
C GLY A 103 -11.62 15.68 -16.08
N TYR A 104 -10.65 15.21 -15.29
CA TYR A 104 -10.49 15.59 -13.87
C TYR A 104 -9.34 16.59 -13.71
N THR A 105 -9.29 17.31 -12.59
CA THR A 105 -8.19 18.23 -12.29
C THR A 105 -7.10 17.49 -11.53
N LEU A 106 -5.86 17.57 -12.02
CA LEU A 106 -4.68 17.12 -11.28
C LEU A 106 -4.09 18.29 -10.49
N VAL A 107 -3.90 18.10 -9.19
CA VAL A 107 -3.12 18.98 -8.32
C VAL A 107 -1.87 18.20 -7.90
N GLN A 108 -0.74 18.54 -8.51
CA GLN A 108 0.53 17.92 -8.16
C GLN A 108 1.07 18.53 -6.86
N ALA A 109 0.70 17.96 -5.72
CA ALA A 109 1.09 18.42 -4.39
C ALA A 109 1.08 17.26 -3.39
N GLU A 110 1.91 17.37 -2.36
CA GLU A 110 1.88 16.46 -1.23
C GLU A 110 0.84 16.90 -0.21
N ALA A 111 -0.18 16.07 -0.01
CA ALA A 111 -1.10 16.21 1.11
C ALA A 111 -0.39 15.85 2.42
N THR A 112 -0.50 16.72 3.42
CA THR A 112 0.21 16.62 4.70
C THR A 112 -0.72 16.47 5.90
N ALA A 113 -2.01 16.78 5.75
CA ALA A 113 -3.01 16.57 6.79
C ALA A 113 -4.44 16.62 6.19
N ILE A 114 -5.39 16.05 6.93
CA ILE A 114 -6.83 16.13 6.65
C ILE A 114 -7.51 16.85 7.81
N ASP A 115 -8.10 18.01 7.56
CA ASP A 115 -8.95 18.74 8.49
C ASP A 115 -10.40 18.29 8.27
N ARG A 116 -10.84 17.31 9.06
CA ARG A 116 -12.17 16.70 8.93
C ARG A 116 -13.29 17.66 9.33
N GLU A 117 -13.05 18.49 10.33
CA GLU A 117 -14.04 19.44 10.84
C GLU A 117 -14.37 20.52 9.80
N GLN A 118 -13.35 21.10 9.17
CA GLN A 118 -13.54 22.12 8.14
C GLN A 118 -13.70 21.52 6.73
N ARG A 119 -13.55 20.20 6.60
CA ARG A 119 -13.59 19.43 5.34
C ARG A 119 -12.56 19.95 4.34
N ARG A 120 -11.29 19.91 4.72
CA ARG A 120 -10.16 20.37 3.89
C ARG A 120 -9.02 19.37 3.85
N VAL A 121 -8.43 19.22 2.67
CA VAL A 121 -7.11 18.61 2.51
C VAL A 121 -6.07 19.72 2.62
N ILE A 122 -5.11 19.55 3.52
CA ILE A 122 -3.96 20.44 3.68
C ILE A 122 -2.80 19.83 2.90
N THR A 123 -2.16 20.64 2.06
CA THR A 123 -1.01 20.22 1.26
C THR A 123 0.15 21.19 1.46
N ARG A 124 1.34 20.81 0.98
CA ARG A 124 2.50 21.72 0.91
C ARG A 124 2.27 22.95 0.02
N GLY A 125 1.29 22.90 -0.89
CA GLY A 125 0.96 24.00 -1.82
C GLY A 125 -0.25 24.86 -1.39
N GLY A 126 -0.91 24.55 -0.28
CA GLY A 126 -2.14 25.21 0.17
C GLY A 126 -3.26 24.22 0.52
N THR A 127 -4.49 24.71 0.64
CA THR A 127 -5.65 23.90 1.03
C THR A 127 -6.63 23.65 -0.11
N LEU A 128 -7.39 22.56 0.01
CA LEU A 128 -8.50 22.21 -0.87
C LEU A 128 -9.70 21.79 -0.03
N ASP A 129 -10.79 22.54 -0.12
CA ASP A 129 -12.07 22.17 0.47
C ASP A 129 -12.66 20.94 -0.24
N TYR A 130 -13.48 20.13 0.43
CA TYR A 130 -14.18 18.99 -0.18
C TYR A 130 -15.62 18.82 0.33
N ASP A 131 -16.49 18.27 -0.53
CA ASP A 131 -17.79 17.73 -0.13
C ASP A 131 -17.69 16.23 0.16
N TRP A 132 -16.84 15.53 -0.60
CA TRP A 132 -16.40 14.16 -0.37
C TRP A 132 -14.90 14.03 -0.54
N LEU A 133 -14.29 13.15 0.23
CA LEU A 133 -12.88 12.82 0.21
C LEU A 133 -12.70 11.33 -0.09
N ILE A 134 -11.78 10.98 -0.98
CA ILE A 134 -11.29 9.61 -1.13
C ILE A 134 -9.82 9.60 -0.71
N LEU A 135 -9.47 8.76 0.27
CA LEU A 135 -8.10 8.44 0.61
C LEU A 135 -7.71 7.14 -0.10
N ALA A 136 -6.66 7.21 -0.92
CA ALA A 136 -6.06 6.11 -1.67
C ALA A 136 -4.53 6.09 -1.47
N VAL A 137 -4.10 6.36 -0.23
CA VAL A 137 -2.69 6.67 0.13
C VAL A 137 -1.80 5.43 0.31
N GLY A 138 -2.32 4.23 0.01
CA GLY A 138 -1.56 2.99 0.05
C GLY A 138 -1.04 2.64 1.46
N ILE A 139 0.20 2.15 1.52
CA ILE A 139 0.84 1.66 2.73
C ILE A 139 1.91 2.62 3.26
N ARG A 140 2.24 2.48 4.54
CA ARG A 140 3.53 2.87 5.12
C ARG A 140 4.23 1.64 5.70
N TYR A 141 5.54 1.75 5.90
CA TYR A 141 6.31 0.77 6.67
C TYR A 141 6.29 1.12 8.15
N ASP A 142 5.97 0.14 8.97
CA ASP A 142 6.08 0.18 10.42
C ASP A 142 7.47 -0.29 10.86
N TYR A 143 8.44 0.61 10.70
CA TYR A 143 9.81 0.38 11.17
C TYR A 143 9.95 0.44 12.70
N GLU A 144 8.97 1.03 13.40
CA GLU A 144 8.94 1.07 14.87
C GLU A 144 8.88 -0.36 15.45
N SER A 145 8.25 -1.29 14.74
CA SER A 145 8.23 -2.72 15.10
C SER A 145 9.62 -3.38 15.22
N TRP A 146 10.65 -2.84 14.57
CA TRP A 146 12.03 -3.34 14.66
C TRP A 146 12.96 -2.43 15.46
N PHE A 147 12.75 -1.11 15.40
CA PHE A 147 13.71 -0.13 15.91
C PHE A 147 13.20 0.70 17.08
N GLY A 148 11.92 0.58 17.45
CA GLY A 148 11.28 1.49 18.41
C GLY A 148 11.49 2.94 17.99
N ASP A 149 12.04 3.75 18.90
CA ASP A 149 12.31 5.17 18.66
C ASP A 149 13.65 5.47 17.94
N ASP A 150 14.45 4.44 17.56
CA ASP A 150 15.70 4.66 16.81
C ASP A 150 15.44 5.02 15.34
N ARG A 151 15.18 6.30 15.12
CA ARG A 151 14.98 6.88 13.78
C ARG A 151 16.19 6.73 12.88
N ARG A 152 17.41 6.71 13.44
CA ARG A 152 18.64 6.61 12.65
C ARG A 152 18.76 5.22 12.04
N ALA A 153 18.46 4.18 12.83
CA ALA A 153 18.40 2.81 12.33
C ALA A 153 17.27 2.63 11.31
N ALA A 154 16.06 3.14 11.60
CA ALA A 154 14.93 3.06 10.66
C ALA A 154 15.23 3.73 9.31
N GLU A 155 15.82 4.93 9.32
CA GLU A 155 16.24 5.61 8.10
C GLU A 155 17.34 4.86 7.36
N GLN A 156 18.32 4.32 8.07
CA GLN A 156 19.38 3.51 7.46
C GLN A 156 18.79 2.27 6.79
N ALA A 157 17.87 1.56 7.45
CA ALA A 157 17.20 0.40 6.88
C ALA A 157 16.46 0.75 5.59
N ARG A 158 15.67 1.83 5.60
CA ARG A 158 14.95 2.33 4.43
C ARG A 158 15.88 2.71 3.27
N LYS A 159 16.97 3.42 3.56
CA LYS A 159 17.90 3.93 2.54
C LYS A 159 18.79 2.84 1.96
N ALA A 160 19.22 1.87 2.76
CA ALA A 160 20.20 0.88 2.34
C ALA A 160 19.56 -0.42 1.82
N PHE A 161 18.38 -0.78 2.31
CA PHE A 161 17.74 -2.08 2.05
C PHE A 161 16.28 -1.90 1.60
N PRO A 162 16.06 -1.38 0.38
CA PRO A 162 14.72 -1.10 -0.12
C PRO A 162 13.82 -2.33 -0.10
N ALA A 163 12.63 -2.20 0.48
CA ALA A 163 11.66 -3.30 0.59
C ALA A 163 11.00 -3.65 -0.75
N GLY A 164 10.96 -2.71 -1.70
CA GLY A 164 10.39 -2.89 -3.03
C GLY A 164 8.86 -2.98 -3.02
N PHE A 165 8.19 -2.31 -2.08
CA PHE A 165 6.72 -2.16 -2.13
C PHE A 165 6.28 -0.72 -2.41
N VAL A 166 7.21 0.21 -2.61
CA VAL A 166 6.93 1.57 -3.09
C VAL A 166 7.77 1.81 -4.36
N ALA A 167 7.17 2.49 -5.35
CA ALA A 167 7.78 2.60 -6.68
C ALA A 167 9.16 3.27 -6.67
N ASP A 168 9.35 4.26 -5.81
CA ASP A 168 10.61 5.02 -5.67
C ASP A 168 11.79 4.15 -5.16
N GLU A 169 11.51 2.97 -4.63
CA GLU A 169 12.52 2.03 -4.13
C GLU A 169 13.09 1.12 -5.22
N LEU A 170 12.37 1.00 -6.34
CA LEU A 170 12.64 -0.02 -7.34
C LEU A 170 13.97 0.20 -8.08
N ASP A 171 14.34 1.46 -8.35
CA ASP A 171 15.58 1.79 -9.06
C ASP A 171 16.80 1.43 -8.23
N LEU A 172 16.79 1.78 -6.93
CA LEU A 172 17.83 1.36 -5.99
C LEU A 172 17.88 -0.16 -5.87
N LEU A 173 16.73 -0.83 -5.74
CA LEU A 173 16.69 -2.28 -5.64
C LEU A 173 17.28 -2.97 -6.88
N LYS A 174 16.93 -2.49 -8.08
CA LYS A 174 17.51 -2.99 -9.34
C LYS A 174 19.02 -2.83 -9.37
N GLN A 175 19.52 -1.64 -8.99
CA GLN A 175 20.95 -1.37 -8.94
C GLN A 175 21.65 -2.33 -7.97
N LYS A 176 21.12 -2.51 -6.76
CA LYS A 176 21.69 -3.44 -5.77
C LYS A 176 21.79 -4.86 -6.29
N LEU A 177 20.74 -5.36 -6.95
CA LEU A 177 20.76 -6.70 -7.56
C LEU A 177 21.76 -6.82 -8.73
N ALA A 178 21.98 -5.75 -9.48
CA ALA A 178 22.99 -5.72 -10.54
C ALA A 178 24.43 -5.70 -9.98
N ASP A 179 24.62 -4.99 -8.86
CA ASP A 179 25.93 -4.76 -8.24
C ASP A 179 26.36 -5.89 -7.29
N PHE A 180 25.43 -6.68 -6.76
CA PHE A 180 25.73 -7.79 -5.85
C PHE A 180 26.65 -8.84 -6.51
N LYS A 181 27.78 -9.17 -5.86
CA LYS A 181 28.82 -10.07 -6.40
C LYS A 181 28.96 -11.40 -5.67
N GLY A 182 28.39 -11.53 -4.47
CA GLY A 182 28.50 -12.72 -3.63
C GLY A 182 28.28 -12.41 -2.15
N GLY A 183 28.27 -13.47 -1.33
CA GLY A 183 27.92 -13.40 0.09
C GLY A 183 26.45 -13.75 0.37
N ASP A 184 26.00 -13.43 1.58
CA ASP A 184 24.65 -13.72 2.05
C ASP A 184 23.74 -12.51 1.73
N PHE A 185 22.78 -12.72 0.83
CA PHE A 185 21.75 -11.74 0.51
C PHE A 185 20.48 -12.09 1.30
N VAL A 186 20.09 -11.29 2.28
CA VAL A 186 18.90 -11.58 3.11
C VAL A 186 17.65 -10.95 2.51
N MET A 187 16.53 -11.66 2.59
CA MET A 187 15.22 -11.14 2.27
C MET A 187 14.18 -11.70 3.25
N ASN A 188 13.55 -10.84 4.05
CA ASN A 188 12.48 -11.30 4.94
C ASN A 188 11.11 -11.14 4.31
N ILE A 189 10.20 -12.07 4.54
CA ILE A 189 8.77 -11.89 4.22
C ILE A 189 8.15 -11.03 5.35
N PRO A 190 7.41 -9.95 5.04
CA PRO A 190 6.76 -9.15 6.07
C PRO A 190 5.62 -9.93 6.75
N PRO A 191 5.28 -9.61 8.01
CA PRO A 191 4.12 -10.20 8.66
C PRO A 191 2.82 -9.76 7.96
N ALA A 192 1.84 -10.67 7.88
CA ALA A 192 0.53 -10.38 7.32
C ALA A 192 -0.28 -9.42 8.22
N PRO A 193 -1.16 -8.57 7.64
CA PRO A 193 -1.38 -8.37 6.20
C PRO A 193 -0.34 -7.43 5.57
N TYR A 194 -0.02 -7.64 4.29
CA TYR A 194 0.87 -6.78 3.50
C TYR A 194 0.45 -6.74 2.02
N ARG A 195 0.98 -5.76 1.28
CA ARG A 195 0.77 -5.54 -0.16
C ARG A 195 1.25 -6.75 -0.96
N CYS A 196 0.36 -7.27 -1.80
CA CYS A 196 0.61 -8.37 -2.75
C CYS A 196 1.28 -9.59 -2.10
N PRO A 197 0.51 -10.43 -1.37
CA PRO A 197 1.04 -11.60 -0.67
C PRO A 197 2.03 -12.50 -1.45
N PRO A 198 1.81 -12.81 -2.74
CA PRO A 198 2.74 -13.68 -3.46
C PRO A 198 3.99 -12.96 -4.00
N ALA A 199 4.03 -11.62 -4.03
CA ALA A 199 5.12 -10.86 -4.68
C ALA A 199 6.51 -11.05 -4.05
N PRO A 200 6.67 -11.17 -2.71
CA PRO A 200 7.97 -11.50 -2.12
C PRO A 200 8.51 -12.86 -2.56
N TYR A 201 7.64 -13.86 -2.71
CA TYR A 201 8.05 -15.21 -3.14
C TYR A 201 8.43 -15.24 -4.62
N GLU A 202 7.65 -14.57 -5.47
CA GLU A 202 8.01 -14.35 -6.88
C GLU A 202 9.37 -13.66 -7.00
N ARG A 203 9.59 -12.61 -6.21
CA ARG A 203 10.87 -11.91 -6.16
C ARG A 203 12.00 -12.84 -5.74
N ALA A 204 11.77 -13.70 -4.75
CA ALA A 204 12.76 -14.67 -4.30
C ALA A 204 13.18 -15.60 -5.44
N VAL A 205 12.22 -16.14 -6.18
CA VAL A 205 12.46 -17.00 -7.34
C VAL A 205 13.27 -16.27 -8.40
N MET A 206 12.90 -15.03 -8.72
CA MET A 206 13.61 -14.25 -9.73
C MET A 206 15.04 -13.91 -9.30
N ILE A 207 15.26 -13.58 -8.03
CA ILE A 207 16.61 -13.35 -7.48
C ILE A 207 17.43 -14.65 -7.48
N ALA A 208 16.83 -15.78 -7.10
CA ALA A 208 17.48 -17.09 -7.12
C ALA A 208 17.89 -17.48 -8.54
N TRP A 209 17.02 -17.25 -9.52
CA TRP A 209 17.34 -17.39 -10.94
C TRP A 209 18.50 -16.47 -11.34
N LEU A 210 18.46 -15.18 -10.98
CA LEU A 210 19.55 -14.25 -11.27
C LEU A 210 20.89 -14.72 -10.69
N PHE A 211 20.89 -15.22 -9.45
CA PHE A 211 22.08 -15.73 -8.78
C PHE A 211 22.65 -16.95 -9.50
N LYS A 212 21.77 -17.87 -9.92
CA LYS A 212 22.13 -19.06 -10.70
C LYS A 212 22.73 -18.67 -12.06
N GLN A 213 22.07 -17.80 -12.82
CA GLN A 213 22.51 -17.38 -14.16
C GLN A 213 23.85 -16.65 -14.13
N LYS A 214 24.03 -15.73 -13.17
CA LYS A 214 25.27 -14.97 -13.01
C LYS A 214 26.36 -15.71 -12.24
N LYS A 215 26.09 -16.94 -11.77
CA LYS A 215 27.00 -17.76 -10.95
C LYS A 215 27.53 -16.97 -9.74
N ILE A 216 26.64 -16.25 -9.08
CA ILE A 216 26.97 -15.45 -7.89
C ILE A 216 27.49 -16.38 -6.80
N LYS A 217 28.66 -16.07 -6.22
CA LYS A 217 29.27 -16.85 -5.13
C LYS A 217 28.61 -16.47 -3.80
N GLY A 218 27.36 -16.87 -3.62
CA GLY A 218 26.54 -16.47 -2.49
C GLY A 218 25.19 -17.16 -2.49
N ARG A 219 24.34 -16.82 -1.52
CA ARG A 219 23.00 -17.38 -1.35
C ARG A 219 21.98 -16.31 -0.99
N LEU A 220 20.74 -16.54 -1.39
CA LEU A 220 19.57 -15.82 -0.94
C LEU A 220 19.05 -16.50 0.33
N ILE A 221 19.03 -15.78 1.45
CA ILE A 221 18.45 -16.25 2.71
C ILE A 221 17.06 -15.64 2.84
N ILE A 222 16.04 -16.48 2.76
CA ILE A 222 14.63 -16.07 2.91
C ILE A 222 14.23 -16.30 4.36
N VAL A 223 13.87 -15.22 5.06
CA VAL A 223 13.38 -15.27 6.46
C VAL A 223 11.88 -15.10 6.46
N ASP A 224 11.15 -16.17 6.72
CA ASP A 224 9.70 -16.24 6.55
C ASP A 224 9.02 -16.51 7.90
N PRO A 225 8.14 -15.62 8.39
CA PRO A 225 7.47 -15.82 9.68
C PRO A 225 6.44 -16.96 9.65
N GLY A 226 6.10 -17.50 8.47
CA GLY A 226 5.16 -18.60 8.31
C GLY A 226 5.75 -19.81 7.56
N PRO A 227 4.90 -20.76 7.13
CA PRO A 227 5.33 -21.97 6.44
C PRO A 227 5.77 -21.73 4.98
N GLY A 228 5.71 -20.50 4.48
CA GLY A 228 5.84 -20.18 3.06
C GLY A 228 4.67 -20.62 2.19
N MET A 229 4.70 -20.23 0.93
CA MET A 229 3.73 -20.66 -0.07
C MET A 229 4.18 -21.96 -0.74
N GLN A 230 3.37 -23.01 -0.63
CA GLN A 230 3.73 -24.38 -1.05
C GLN A 230 4.27 -24.48 -2.49
N ALA A 231 3.71 -23.71 -3.43
CA ALA A 231 4.19 -23.68 -4.82
C ALA A 231 5.66 -23.21 -4.92
N PHE A 232 6.04 -22.21 -4.12
CA PHE A 232 7.39 -21.65 -4.11
C PHE A 232 8.37 -22.48 -3.28
N ASN A 233 7.91 -23.08 -2.17
CA ASN A 233 8.74 -23.96 -1.34
C ASN A 233 9.34 -25.11 -2.17
N ARG A 234 8.54 -25.71 -3.06
CA ARG A 234 9.01 -26.76 -3.99
C ARG A 234 10.06 -26.22 -4.95
N VAL A 235 9.84 -25.05 -5.52
CA VAL A 235 10.79 -24.41 -6.45
C VAL A 235 12.12 -24.10 -5.77
N PHE A 236 12.10 -23.60 -4.53
CA PHE A 236 13.32 -23.39 -3.74
C PHE A 236 14.06 -24.70 -3.46
N ALA A 237 13.35 -25.75 -3.03
CA ALA A 237 13.95 -27.04 -2.66
C ALA A 237 14.47 -27.84 -3.86
N ASP A 238 13.80 -27.76 -5.01
CA ASP A 238 14.09 -28.62 -6.16
C ASP A 238 15.00 -27.93 -7.18
N ARG A 239 14.75 -26.65 -7.48
CA ARG A 239 15.42 -25.95 -8.61
C ARG A 239 16.51 -24.97 -8.18
N TYR A 240 16.39 -24.44 -6.97
CA TYR A 240 17.29 -23.39 -6.43
C TYR A 240 17.93 -23.74 -5.09
N LYS A 241 18.02 -25.03 -4.74
CA LYS A 241 18.61 -25.50 -3.46
C LYS A 241 20.04 -25.02 -3.20
N ASP A 242 20.80 -24.78 -4.26
CA ASP A 242 22.18 -24.31 -4.17
C ASP A 242 22.27 -22.78 -4.08
N GLN A 243 21.16 -22.06 -4.34
CA GLN A 243 21.06 -20.61 -4.31
C GLN A 243 20.26 -20.10 -3.11
N VAL A 244 19.34 -20.90 -2.54
CA VAL A 244 18.35 -20.45 -1.56
C VAL A 244 18.47 -21.23 -0.26
N VAL A 245 18.45 -20.50 0.85
CA VAL A 245 18.17 -21.02 2.18
C VAL A 245 16.85 -20.42 2.65
N HIS A 246 15.82 -21.24 2.82
CA HIS A 246 14.49 -20.78 3.25
C HIS A 246 14.23 -21.15 4.71
N LEU A 247 14.30 -20.15 5.58
CA LEU A 247 14.01 -20.26 7.00
C LEU A 247 12.53 -19.99 7.23
N THR A 248 11.73 -21.06 7.26
CA THR A 248 10.30 -20.98 7.56
C THR A 248 10.03 -20.86 9.06
N HIS A 249 8.90 -20.28 9.42
CA HIS A 249 8.48 -19.98 10.80
C HIS A 249 9.49 -19.10 11.58
N ALA A 250 10.40 -18.42 10.89
CA ALA A 250 11.41 -17.56 11.47
C ALA A 250 10.93 -16.11 11.49
N LYS A 251 10.35 -15.67 12.61
CA LYS A 251 9.95 -14.28 12.79
C LYS A 251 11.17 -13.39 13.08
N VAL A 252 11.27 -12.27 12.38
CA VAL A 252 12.28 -11.23 12.68
C VAL A 252 11.91 -10.50 13.97
N LYS A 253 12.84 -10.42 14.92
CA LYS A 253 12.70 -9.67 16.18
C LYS A 253 13.31 -8.28 16.10
N SER A 254 14.52 -8.18 15.57
CA SER A 254 15.24 -6.92 15.42
C SER A 254 16.21 -7.00 14.26
N VAL A 255 16.61 -5.84 13.76
CA VAL A 255 17.61 -5.70 12.71
C VAL A 255 18.65 -4.68 13.17
N ASP A 256 19.93 -4.90 12.88
CA ASP A 256 20.95 -3.86 12.90
C ASP A 256 21.36 -3.57 11.45
N PRO A 257 20.89 -2.45 10.85
CA PRO A 257 21.17 -2.13 9.46
C PRO A 257 22.59 -1.54 9.27
N PHE A 258 23.32 -1.24 10.35
CA PHE A 258 24.73 -0.84 10.31
C PHE A 258 25.65 -2.05 10.40
N GLY A 259 25.41 -2.91 11.40
CA GLY A 259 26.13 -4.18 11.59
C GLY A 259 25.76 -5.27 10.57
N LYS A 260 24.67 -5.06 9.82
CA LYS A 260 24.07 -6.02 8.87
C LYS A 260 23.77 -7.35 9.54
N THR A 261 23.04 -7.29 10.65
CA THR A 261 22.54 -8.47 11.35
C THR A 261 21.02 -8.44 11.48
N MET A 262 20.42 -9.62 11.49
CA MET A 262 18.99 -9.84 11.66
C MET A 262 18.80 -10.90 12.73
N ALA A 263 18.19 -10.51 13.86
CA ALA A 263 17.83 -11.44 14.92
C ALA A 263 16.45 -12.03 14.65
N THR A 264 16.33 -13.34 14.74
CA THR A 264 15.06 -14.06 14.58
C THR A 264 14.61 -14.68 15.90
N GLU A 265 13.52 -15.45 15.89
CA GLU A 265 13.10 -16.24 17.04
C GLU A 265 14.09 -17.34 17.44
N PHE A 266 14.93 -17.79 16.51
CA PHE A 266 15.80 -18.95 16.71
C PHE A 266 17.30 -18.60 16.65
N ASP A 267 17.70 -17.75 15.70
CA ASP A 267 19.11 -17.46 15.41
C ASP A 267 19.33 -15.99 15.02
N ASP A 268 20.57 -15.55 15.18
CA ASP A 268 21.08 -14.29 14.63
C ASP A 268 21.80 -14.54 13.31
N LEU A 269 21.40 -13.81 12.28
CA LEU A 269 21.92 -13.92 10.93
C LEU A 269 22.77 -12.69 10.61
N ARG A 270 23.98 -12.90 10.08
CA ARG A 270 24.77 -11.84 9.44
C ARG A 270 24.56 -11.90 7.94
N PHE A 271 24.49 -10.74 7.29
CA PHE A 271 24.32 -10.66 5.84
C PHE A 271 25.22 -9.58 5.21
N ASP A 272 25.44 -9.69 3.91
CA ASP A 272 26.26 -8.76 3.13
C ASP A 272 25.41 -7.68 2.46
N ASP A 273 24.21 -8.05 2.01
CA ASP A 273 23.20 -7.13 1.50
C ASP A 273 21.78 -7.73 1.66
N GLY A 274 20.74 -6.97 1.33
CA GLY A 274 19.38 -7.52 1.41
C GLY A 274 18.23 -6.59 1.07
N ILE A 275 17.03 -7.16 1.25
CA ILE A 275 15.72 -6.52 1.10
C ILE A 275 15.03 -6.66 2.45
N LEU A 276 14.85 -5.54 3.15
CA LEU A 276 14.25 -5.53 4.48
C LEU A 276 12.81 -5.04 4.42
N MET A 277 11.87 -5.97 4.57
CA MET A 277 10.43 -5.73 4.48
C MET A 277 9.82 -5.64 5.89
N ALA A 278 9.77 -4.44 6.45
CA ALA A 278 9.10 -4.20 7.73
C ALA A 278 7.58 -4.47 7.62
N ALA A 279 6.92 -4.60 8.78
CA ALA A 279 5.46 -4.67 8.83
C ALA A 279 4.83 -3.48 8.11
N GLN A 280 3.62 -3.66 7.57
CA GLN A 280 2.93 -2.63 6.80
C GLN A 280 1.70 -2.14 7.54
N GLN A 281 1.35 -0.88 7.30
CA GLN A 281 0.17 -0.21 7.86
C GLN A 281 -0.44 0.71 6.79
N ALA A 282 -1.62 1.26 7.05
CA ALA A 282 -2.20 2.33 6.24
C ALA A 282 -1.28 3.56 6.19
N GLY A 283 -1.24 4.23 5.04
CA GLY A 283 -0.46 5.45 4.84
C GLY A 283 -0.75 6.54 5.89
N ASP A 284 0.24 7.40 6.15
CA ASP A 284 0.27 8.32 7.30
C ASP A 284 -0.95 9.22 7.45
N LEU A 285 -1.57 9.66 6.35
CA LEU A 285 -2.75 10.51 6.38
C LEU A 285 -3.95 9.84 7.08
N VAL A 286 -4.05 8.51 7.05
CA VAL A 286 -5.11 7.77 7.76
C VAL A 286 -4.92 7.87 9.27
N TRP A 287 -3.66 7.78 9.74
CA TRP A 287 -3.31 7.97 11.15
C TRP A 287 -3.55 9.40 11.61
N GLN A 288 -3.07 10.37 10.85
CA GLN A 288 -3.18 11.79 11.17
C GLN A 288 -4.64 12.26 11.19
N ALA A 289 -5.50 11.70 10.33
CA ALA A 289 -6.92 12.00 10.29
C ALA A 289 -7.75 11.29 11.40
N GLY A 290 -7.11 10.46 12.23
CA GLY A 290 -7.80 9.67 13.25
C GLY A 290 -8.72 8.59 12.67
N LEU A 291 -8.43 8.10 11.46
CA LEU A 291 -9.27 7.15 10.72
C LEU A 291 -8.79 5.69 10.85
N VAL A 292 -7.89 5.41 11.79
CA VAL A 292 -7.37 4.06 12.02
C VAL A 292 -8.34 3.25 12.88
N ALA A 293 -8.61 2.03 12.45
CA ALA A 293 -9.45 1.09 13.17
C ALA A 293 -8.81 0.60 14.46
N ARG A 294 -9.70 0.17 15.37
CA ARG A 294 -9.33 -0.35 16.68
C ARG A 294 -9.87 -1.77 16.84
N ASP A 295 -9.10 -2.63 17.49
CA ASP A 295 -9.53 -3.96 17.88
C ASP A 295 -10.48 -3.93 19.10
N SER A 296 -10.93 -5.10 19.53
CA SER A 296 -11.84 -5.25 20.69
C SER A 296 -11.26 -4.72 22.00
N GLU A 297 -9.93 -4.59 22.09
CA GLU A 297 -9.24 -4.05 23.26
C GLU A 297 -8.87 -2.56 23.08
N GLY A 298 -9.34 -1.92 22.00
CA GLY A 298 -9.13 -0.50 21.71
C GLY A 298 -7.76 -0.17 21.12
N ARG A 299 -6.92 -1.16 20.81
CA ARG A 299 -5.60 -0.94 20.20
C ARG A 299 -5.74 -0.70 18.71
N ALA A 300 -4.89 0.17 18.15
CA ALA A 300 -4.90 0.44 16.72
C ALA A 300 -4.54 -0.82 15.93
N THR A 301 -5.34 -1.17 14.93
CA THR A 301 -5.07 -2.33 14.04
C THR A 301 -4.01 -2.03 13.00
N GLY A 302 -3.72 -0.74 12.80
CA GLY A 302 -2.80 -0.22 11.80
C GLY A 302 -3.42 0.06 10.43
N TRP A 303 -4.73 -0.15 10.28
CA TRP A 303 -5.44 -0.02 9.01
C TRP A 303 -6.69 0.88 9.15
N GLY A 304 -7.20 1.40 8.03
CA GLY A 304 -8.30 2.35 7.99
C GLY A 304 -9.65 1.74 8.39
N ALA A 305 -10.37 2.40 9.30
CA ALA A 305 -11.71 2.05 9.75
C ALA A 305 -12.76 2.42 8.70
N LEU A 306 -13.29 1.41 8.01
CA LEU A 306 -14.35 1.57 7.01
C LEU A 306 -15.59 0.73 7.31
N ASP A 307 -16.70 1.14 6.70
CA ASP A 307 -17.80 0.25 6.35
C ASP A 307 -17.34 -0.71 5.23
N PRO A 308 -17.43 -2.05 5.42
CA PRO A 308 -16.88 -3.01 4.47
C PRO A 308 -17.72 -3.16 3.19
N ILE A 309 -18.94 -2.64 3.16
CA ILE A 309 -19.85 -2.70 2.01
C ILE A 309 -19.79 -1.38 1.23
N HIS A 310 -19.86 -0.25 1.93
CA HIS A 310 -19.99 1.08 1.35
C HIS A 310 -18.68 1.88 1.32
N LEU A 311 -17.60 1.35 1.89
CA LEU A 311 -16.22 1.89 1.84
C LEU A 311 -16.00 3.27 2.49
N HIS A 312 -17.03 3.93 3.01
CA HIS A 312 -16.85 5.15 3.78
C HIS A 312 -16.26 4.88 5.16
N ALA A 313 -15.61 5.87 5.75
CA ALA A 313 -15.11 5.80 7.10
C ALA A 313 -16.25 5.52 8.07
N ARG A 314 -15.98 4.73 9.11
CA ARG A 314 -17.02 4.27 10.05
C ARG A 314 -17.76 5.42 10.74
N ASP A 315 -17.08 6.53 10.97
CA ASP A 315 -17.58 7.70 11.68
C ASP A 315 -17.80 8.92 10.78
N ASP A 316 -17.61 8.79 9.46
CA ASP A 316 -17.75 9.88 8.49
C ASP A 316 -18.11 9.36 7.09
N ASP A 317 -19.36 9.58 6.69
CA ASP A 317 -19.91 9.11 5.42
C ASP A 317 -19.46 9.93 4.19
N ARG A 318 -18.65 10.97 4.42
CA ARG A 318 -18.06 11.80 3.37
C ARG A 318 -16.65 11.38 3.00
N ILE A 319 -16.00 10.57 3.82
CA ILE A 319 -14.62 10.12 3.61
C ILE A 319 -14.64 8.66 3.20
N PHE A 320 -14.07 8.34 2.04
CA PHE A 320 -13.97 6.99 1.49
C PHE A 320 -12.55 6.48 1.61
N LEU A 321 -12.40 5.23 2.05
CA LEU A 321 -11.14 4.56 2.28
C LEU A 321 -10.99 3.42 1.28
N ILE A 322 -9.99 3.48 0.39
CA ILE A 322 -9.83 2.49 -0.68
C ILE A 322 -8.38 2.00 -0.85
N GLY A 323 -8.25 0.85 -1.51
CA GLY A 323 -6.95 0.24 -1.79
C GLY A 323 -6.31 -0.37 -0.55
N ASP A 324 -4.98 -0.37 -0.50
CA ASP A 324 -4.26 -1.16 0.49
C ASP A 324 -4.44 -0.69 1.94
N LEU A 325 -4.92 0.54 2.16
CA LEU A 325 -5.04 1.11 3.50
C LEU A 325 -6.20 0.53 4.32
N ILE A 326 -7.13 -0.19 3.70
CA ILE A 326 -8.36 -0.62 4.39
C ILE A 326 -8.09 -1.76 5.38
N ASP A 327 -8.85 -1.75 6.49
CA ASP A 327 -8.83 -2.83 7.49
C ASP A 327 -9.64 -4.06 7.02
N ARG A 328 -9.89 -5.00 7.94
CA ARG A 328 -10.67 -6.21 7.76
C ARG A 328 -12.07 -5.87 7.25
N VAL A 329 -12.52 -6.65 6.28
CA VAL A 329 -13.84 -6.52 5.65
C VAL A 329 -14.79 -7.65 6.02
N SER A 330 -14.26 -8.75 6.57
CA SER A 330 -15.06 -9.89 6.98
C SER A 330 -14.43 -10.62 8.16
N PRO A 331 -15.20 -11.06 9.16
CA PRO A 331 -14.68 -11.96 10.20
C PRO A 331 -14.32 -13.35 9.66
N LEU A 332 -14.78 -13.70 8.45
CA LEU A 332 -14.60 -15.04 7.87
C LEU A 332 -13.23 -15.24 7.23
N PHE A 333 -12.66 -14.18 6.64
CA PHE A 333 -11.36 -14.24 5.95
C PHE A 333 -10.45 -13.04 6.27
N GLY A 334 -10.91 -12.09 7.09
CA GLY A 334 -10.15 -10.91 7.47
C GLY A 334 -10.12 -9.84 6.39
N HIS A 335 -8.97 -9.68 5.75
CA HIS A 335 -8.71 -8.60 4.79
C HIS A 335 -8.92 -9.05 3.35
N TYR A 336 -9.33 -8.12 2.49
CA TYR A 336 -9.07 -8.31 1.06
C TYR A 336 -7.55 -8.34 0.79
N PRO A 337 -7.10 -9.07 -0.24
CA PRO A 337 -5.70 -9.01 -0.67
C PRO A 337 -5.36 -7.60 -1.14
N LYS A 338 -4.29 -7.03 -0.59
CA LYS A 338 -3.83 -5.67 -0.89
C LYS A 338 -3.13 -5.63 -2.25
N SER A 339 -3.90 -5.57 -3.33
CA SER A 339 -3.43 -5.69 -4.73
C SER A 339 -3.86 -4.52 -5.61
N GLY A 340 -3.15 -4.29 -6.71
CA GLY A 340 -3.48 -3.25 -7.69
C GLY A 340 -4.88 -3.43 -8.30
N HIS A 341 -5.25 -4.67 -8.65
CA HIS A 341 -6.59 -4.96 -9.18
C HIS A 341 -7.68 -4.60 -8.18
N LEU A 342 -7.53 -5.08 -6.93
CA LEU A 342 -8.52 -4.83 -5.90
C LEU A 342 -8.61 -3.32 -5.59
N ALA A 343 -7.48 -2.62 -5.52
CA ALA A 343 -7.46 -1.18 -5.34
C ALA A 343 -8.23 -0.43 -6.44
N ASN A 344 -8.02 -0.80 -7.71
CA ASN A 344 -8.78 -0.25 -8.83
C ASN A 344 -10.30 -0.50 -8.64
N ARG A 345 -10.71 -1.74 -8.34
CA ARG A 345 -12.13 -2.08 -8.16
C ARG A 345 -12.77 -1.34 -6.99
N LEU A 346 -12.06 -1.18 -5.89
CA LEU A 346 -12.49 -0.34 -4.77
C LEU A 346 -12.64 1.13 -5.17
N GLY A 347 -11.75 1.65 -6.03
CA GLY A 347 -11.89 2.99 -6.60
C GLY A 347 -13.17 3.16 -7.41
N ARG A 348 -13.52 2.18 -8.25
CA ARG A 348 -14.79 2.15 -8.99
C ARG A 348 -16.00 2.11 -8.05
N ILE A 349 -15.95 1.32 -6.98
CA ILE A 349 -17.03 1.21 -6.00
C ILE A 349 -17.23 2.54 -5.25
N ALA A 350 -16.15 3.16 -4.76
CA ALA A 350 -16.22 4.46 -4.10
C ALA A 350 -16.76 5.57 -5.02
N ALA A 351 -16.38 5.56 -6.31
CA ALA A 351 -16.95 6.46 -7.30
C ALA A 351 -18.47 6.29 -7.45
N ARG A 352 -18.96 5.04 -7.48
CA ARG A 352 -20.38 4.72 -7.56
C ARG A 352 -21.15 5.15 -6.31
N GLU A 353 -20.59 4.91 -5.13
CA GLU A 353 -21.15 5.35 -3.84
C GLU A 353 -21.31 6.87 -3.79
N ILE A 354 -20.25 7.62 -4.10
CA ILE A 354 -20.29 9.08 -4.11
C ILE A 354 -21.27 9.59 -5.17
N ALA A 355 -21.29 9.01 -6.37
CA ALA A 355 -22.23 9.38 -7.42
C ALA A 355 -23.71 9.18 -7.00
N GLY A 356 -24.02 8.06 -6.35
CA GLY A 356 -25.35 7.82 -5.78
C GLY A 356 -25.70 8.86 -4.71
N ARG A 357 -24.80 9.05 -3.74
CA ARG A 357 -25.02 9.98 -2.61
C ARG A 357 -25.15 11.42 -3.07
N ALA A 358 -24.42 11.81 -4.11
CA ALA A 358 -24.56 13.11 -4.75
C ALA A 358 -25.99 13.34 -5.29
N ARG A 359 -26.67 12.28 -5.75
CA ARG A 359 -28.06 12.32 -6.21
C ARG A 359 -29.09 11.99 -5.13
N GLY A 360 -28.66 11.81 -3.88
CA GLY A 360 -29.53 11.52 -2.75
C GLY A 360 -29.97 10.05 -2.64
N SER A 361 -29.23 9.11 -3.24
CA SER A 361 -29.46 7.67 -3.09
C SER A 361 -28.23 6.92 -2.58
N ILE A 362 -28.44 5.77 -1.95
CA ILE A 362 -27.37 4.81 -1.63
C ILE A 362 -27.45 3.71 -2.70
N PRO A 363 -26.39 3.48 -3.50
CA PRO A 363 -26.40 2.42 -4.49
C PRO A 363 -26.52 1.02 -3.85
N GLU A 364 -27.09 0.07 -4.60
CA GLU A 364 -27.05 -1.35 -4.20
C GLU A 364 -25.60 -1.80 -3.99
N PRO A 365 -25.29 -2.60 -2.94
CA PRO A 365 -23.94 -3.09 -2.68
C PRO A 365 -23.24 -3.69 -3.91
N LEU A 366 -22.00 -3.28 -4.14
CA LEU A 366 -21.12 -3.88 -5.14
C LEU A 366 -19.82 -4.31 -4.46
N LEU A 367 -19.50 -5.60 -4.56
CA LEU A 367 -18.26 -6.15 -4.04
C LEU A 367 -17.19 -6.18 -5.14
N PRO A 368 -15.91 -6.03 -4.78
CA PRO A 368 -14.82 -6.08 -5.76
C PRO A 368 -14.58 -7.52 -6.23
N GLU A 369 -13.72 -7.66 -7.22
CA GLU A 369 -13.06 -8.88 -7.65
C GLU A 369 -11.54 -8.69 -7.59
N SER A 370 -10.78 -9.78 -7.51
CA SER A 370 -9.31 -9.74 -7.52
C SER A 370 -8.74 -10.78 -8.46
N VAL A 371 -7.72 -10.39 -9.21
CA VAL A 371 -6.89 -11.28 -10.03
C VAL A 371 -5.44 -10.92 -9.75
N CYS A 372 -4.62 -11.92 -9.48
CA CYS A 372 -3.18 -11.79 -9.33
C CYS A 372 -2.50 -12.78 -10.26
N HIS A 373 -1.61 -12.29 -11.11
CA HIS A 373 -0.68 -13.12 -11.86
C HIS A 373 0.64 -13.14 -11.10
N VAL A 374 1.18 -14.34 -10.86
CA VAL A 374 2.48 -14.50 -10.22
C VAL A 374 3.29 -15.57 -10.93
N PHE A 375 4.56 -15.29 -11.20
CA PHE A 375 5.48 -16.30 -11.72
C PHE A 375 6.00 -17.19 -10.59
N SER A 376 5.82 -18.50 -10.73
CA SER A 376 6.33 -19.50 -9.80
C SER A 376 7.72 -19.99 -10.17
N ASP A 377 8.12 -19.89 -11.44
CA ASP A 377 9.48 -20.16 -11.92
C ASP A 377 9.79 -19.35 -13.19
N VAL A 378 11.08 -19.24 -13.54
CA VAL A 378 11.59 -18.47 -14.67
C VAL A 378 12.04 -19.36 -15.84
N GLU A 379 12.62 -20.53 -15.58
CA GLU A 379 13.21 -21.38 -16.62
C GLU A 379 12.97 -22.89 -16.36
N PRO A 380 11.92 -23.50 -16.97
CA PRO A 380 10.92 -22.84 -17.83
C PRO A 380 10.05 -21.86 -17.03
N MET A 381 9.54 -20.84 -17.73
CA MET A 381 8.64 -19.87 -17.12
C MET A 381 7.35 -20.57 -16.72
N GLU A 382 6.94 -20.43 -15.47
CA GLU A 382 5.70 -21.00 -14.94
C GLU A 382 4.96 -19.91 -14.17
N SER A 383 3.63 -19.91 -14.22
CA SER A 383 2.83 -18.93 -13.50
C SER A 383 1.64 -19.54 -12.78
N ILE A 384 1.14 -18.81 -11.80
CA ILE A 384 -0.09 -19.08 -11.09
C ILE A 384 -0.96 -17.83 -11.19
N ARG A 385 -2.18 -18.01 -11.67
CA ARG A 385 -3.23 -17.00 -11.56
C ARG A 385 -4.08 -17.28 -10.33
N ILE A 386 -4.26 -16.28 -9.48
CA ILE A 386 -5.07 -16.36 -8.27
C ILE A 386 -6.28 -15.43 -8.45
N ASP A 387 -7.47 -16.02 -8.49
CA ASP A 387 -8.75 -15.32 -8.61
C ASP A 387 -9.45 -15.28 -7.27
N GLY A 388 -9.92 -14.10 -6.87
CA GLY A 388 -10.71 -13.86 -5.67
C GLY A 388 -12.09 -13.32 -6.03
N GLU A 389 -13.13 -14.07 -5.68
CA GLU A 389 -14.53 -13.68 -5.84
C GLU A 389 -15.17 -13.45 -4.47
N TYR A 390 -16.09 -12.49 -4.41
CA TYR A 390 -16.74 -12.10 -3.17
C TYR A 390 -18.25 -11.96 -3.35
N ARG A 391 -18.99 -12.42 -2.35
CA ARG A 391 -20.46 -12.33 -2.33
C ARG A 391 -20.96 -12.04 -0.93
N LEU A 392 -22.11 -11.37 -0.85
CA LEU A 392 -22.83 -11.24 0.42
C LEU A 392 -23.54 -12.56 0.75
N ARG A 393 -23.40 -12.99 2.01
CA ARG A 393 -24.25 -14.01 2.61
C ARG A 393 -25.52 -13.35 3.14
N GLY A 394 -26.59 -14.13 3.32
CA GLY A 394 -27.90 -13.60 3.75
C GLY A 394 -27.91 -12.86 5.10
N ASP A 395 -26.86 -12.99 5.91
CA ASP A 395 -26.64 -12.27 7.17
C ASP A 395 -25.75 -11.02 7.02
N GLY A 396 -25.44 -10.61 5.79
CA GLY A 396 -24.63 -9.43 5.49
C GLY A 396 -23.12 -9.65 5.54
N LEU A 397 -22.64 -10.85 5.90
CA LEU A 397 -21.21 -11.14 5.87
C LEU A 397 -20.69 -11.33 4.44
N ILE A 398 -19.51 -10.79 4.19
CA ILE A 398 -18.81 -11.01 2.92
C ILE A 398 -18.11 -12.38 2.97
N MET A 399 -18.45 -13.23 2.01
CA MET A 399 -17.79 -14.52 1.76
C MET A 399 -16.71 -14.35 0.69
N GLN A 400 -15.62 -15.10 0.80
CA GLN A 400 -14.56 -15.17 -0.22
C GLN A 400 -14.50 -16.56 -0.84
N THR A 401 -14.24 -16.62 -2.14
CA THR A 401 -13.81 -17.82 -2.84
C THR A 401 -12.51 -17.52 -3.58
N VAL A 402 -11.48 -18.33 -3.33
CA VAL A 402 -10.18 -18.21 -3.99
C VAL A 402 -9.96 -19.41 -4.89
N ARG A 403 -9.60 -19.16 -6.15
CA ARG A 403 -9.20 -20.20 -7.11
C ARG A 403 -7.77 -19.95 -7.57
N GLN A 404 -7.00 -21.01 -7.74
CA GLN A 404 -5.64 -20.94 -8.26
C GLN A 404 -5.57 -21.75 -9.55
N HIS A 405 -5.01 -21.14 -10.58
CA HIS A 405 -4.86 -21.71 -11.91
C HIS A 405 -3.37 -21.74 -12.22
N TYR A 406 -2.79 -22.94 -12.20
CA TYR A 406 -1.40 -23.15 -12.58
C TYR A 406 -1.27 -23.21 -14.10
N ASP A 407 -0.30 -22.48 -14.64
CA ASP A 407 0.03 -22.43 -16.05
C ASP A 407 1.53 -22.74 -16.23
N PRO A 408 1.88 -23.92 -16.76
CA PRO A 408 3.27 -24.30 -17.00
C PRO A 408 3.89 -23.63 -18.23
N GLN A 409 3.12 -22.88 -19.03
CA GLN A 409 3.58 -22.23 -20.26
C GLN A 409 2.85 -20.88 -20.48
N PRO A 410 3.05 -19.89 -19.59
CA PRO A 410 2.43 -18.58 -19.73
C PRO A 410 2.89 -17.88 -21.02
N ARG A 411 1.95 -17.23 -21.70
CA ARG A 411 2.12 -16.57 -23.02
C ARG A 411 1.92 -15.05 -22.95
N GLY A 412 2.12 -14.46 -21.78
CA GLY A 412 2.01 -13.02 -21.55
C GLY A 412 0.64 -12.55 -21.07
N GLU A 413 -0.15 -13.46 -20.50
CA GLU A 413 -1.45 -13.16 -19.89
C GLU A 413 -1.34 -12.06 -18.82
N ASP A 414 -0.22 -11.98 -18.09
CA ASP A 414 0.05 -10.95 -17.09
C ASP A 414 0.24 -9.55 -17.72
N ALA A 415 0.96 -9.47 -18.85
CA ALA A 415 1.16 -8.24 -19.59
C ALA A 415 -0.14 -7.79 -20.28
N ALA A 416 -0.92 -8.73 -20.82
CA ALA A 416 -2.24 -8.45 -21.37
C ALA A 416 -3.21 -7.96 -20.30
N TRP A 417 -3.19 -8.59 -19.11
CA TRP A 417 -3.95 -8.13 -17.95
C TRP A 417 -3.53 -6.71 -17.54
N ALA A 418 -2.23 -6.44 -17.39
CA ALA A 418 -1.75 -5.11 -16.99
C ALA A 418 -2.17 -4.03 -18.00
N THR A 419 -1.99 -4.28 -19.29
CA THR A 419 -2.41 -3.37 -20.38
C THR A 419 -3.91 -3.09 -20.33
N SER A 420 -4.73 -4.12 -20.14
CA SER A 420 -6.18 -3.98 -19.98
C SER A 420 -6.53 -3.08 -18.79
N MET A 421 -5.89 -3.32 -17.64
CA MET A 421 -6.13 -2.54 -16.43
C MET A 421 -5.69 -1.08 -16.57
N TYR A 422 -4.56 -0.82 -17.22
CA TYR A 422 -4.09 0.54 -17.52
C TYR A 422 -5.09 1.30 -18.39
N ALA A 423 -5.64 0.65 -19.42
CA ALA A 423 -6.61 1.25 -20.32
C ALA A 423 -7.92 1.68 -19.61
N GLU A 424 -8.20 1.18 -18.41
CA GLU A 424 -9.38 1.58 -17.64
C GLU A 424 -9.26 3.01 -17.09
N PHE A 425 -8.06 3.50 -16.74
CA PHE A 425 -7.90 4.78 -16.03
C PHE A 425 -6.74 5.67 -16.51
N LEU A 426 -5.86 5.17 -17.37
CA LEU A 426 -4.79 5.95 -18.01
C LEU A 426 -5.23 6.45 -19.38
N ALA A 427 -4.47 7.39 -19.94
CA ALA A 427 -4.61 7.75 -21.34
C ALA A 427 -4.15 6.58 -22.23
N LYS A 428 -4.75 6.42 -23.41
CA LYS A 428 -4.13 5.59 -24.45
C LYS A 428 -2.97 6.40 -25.02
N ASP A 429 -1.79 5.80 -25.06
CA ASP A 429 -0.61 6.37 -25.72
C ASP A 429 -0.83 6.56 -27.22
#